data_AF-A0A3S4IJI7-F1
#
_entry.id   AF-A0A3S4IJI7-F1
#
_cell.length_a   1.000
_cell.length_b   1.000
_cell.length_c   1.000
_cell.angle_alpha   90.00
_cell.angle_beta   90.00
_cell.angle_gamma   90.00
#
_symmetry.space_group_name_H-M   'P 1'
#
loop_
_entity.id
_entity.type
_entity.pdbx_description
1 polymer ?
#
loop_
_entity_poly.entity_id
_entity_poly.type
_entity_poly.pdbx_seq_one_letter_code
_entity_poly.pdbx_strand_id
1 'polypeptide(L)'
;MSNKSHYQQLTRTFQRLSRFSHLSAIASWDMFTMMPPGGSTARGEALAELNVLEHQLLTDPKVAQWIAAAGQEDLNDVEQANLREMARRHHQAALLPESLVEAKSLAGSRCEHAWRSQRPANDWQGFAQNLKEVVKYSREEAKLRAEAKGCSPYDALLDIFEPDMTSAQLDVLFADVKTWLPDLLNRAVSKQSHQPLIAPVGPFPTALQRELGLETMSQLGFDFNVGRLDISAHPFCGGVPEDVRITTRYDENELLSALFGVIHETGARPL
;
A
#
# COMPACT_ATOMS: atom_id res chain seq x y z
N MET A 1 6.74 26.00 31.41
CA MET A 1 6.51 25.01 30.34
C MET A 1 5.32 25.52 29.55
N SER A 2 5.49 25.79 28.25
CA SER A 2 4.38 26.22 27.40
C SER A 2 3.31 25.13 27.37
N ASN A 3 2.04 25.51 27.54
CA ASN A 3 0.91 24.58 27.58
C ASN A 3 0.57 24.15 26.15
N LYS A 4 1.11 23.01 25.69
CA LYS A 4 0.93 22.47 24.33
C LYS A 4 -0.42 21.74 24.17
N SER A 5 -1.50 22.40 24.54
CA SER A 5 -2.80 21.74 24.67
C SER A 5 -3.34 21.27 23.31
N HIS A 6 -3.09 21.99 22.22
CA HIS A 6 -3.61 21.62 20.89
C HIS A 6 -2.80 20.49 20.28
N TYR A 7 -1.47 20.55 20.36
CA TYR A 7 -0.61 19.46 19.90
C TYR A 7 -0.91 18.14 20.64
N GLN A 8 -1.21 18.21 21.94
CA GLN A 8 -1.62 17.04 22.72
C GLN A 8 -2.97 16.46 22.24
N GLN A 9 -3.95 17.30 21.89
CA GLN A 9 -5.23 16.83 21.33
C GLN A 9 -5.05 16.18 19.96
N LEU A 10 -4.17 16.72 19.11
CA LEU A 10 -3.82 16.11 17.83
C LEU A 10 -3.16 14.75 18.04
N THR A 11 -2.15 14.68 18.91
CA THR A 11 -1.46 13.42 19.24
C THR A 11 -2.45 12.36 19.72
N ARG A 12 -3.38 12.73 20.61
CA ARG A 12 -4.43 11.81 21.09
C ARG A 12 -5.34 11.34 19.96
N THR A 13 -5.74 12.24 19.06
CA THR A 13 -6.60 11.91 17.90
C THR A 13 -5.89 10.96 16.94
N PHE A 14 -4.64 11.25 16.57
CA PHE A 14 -3.86 10.40 15.67
C PHE A 14 -3.47 9.06 16.29
N GLN A 15 -3.28 8.98 17.61
CA GLN A 15 -3.14 7.70 18.31
C GLN A 15 -4.42 6.86 18.23
N ARG A 16 -5.61 7.48 18.33
CA ARG A 16 -6.88 6.76 18.13
C ARG A 16 -6.99 6.24 16.69
N LEU A 17 -6.70 7.08 15.70
CA LEU A 17 -6.67 6.68 14.29
C LEU A 17 -5.72 5.52 14.07
N SER A 18 -4.50 5.58 14.59
CA SER A 18 -3.51 4.49 14.49
C SER A 18 -4.04 3.16 15.05
N ARG A 19 -4.76 3.17 16.18
CA ARG A 19 -5.37 1.97 16.78
C ARG A 19 -6.49 1.39 15.91
N PHE A 20 -7.30 2.23 15.29
CA PHE A 20 -8.32 1.78 14.34
C PHE A 20 -7.68 1.22 13.07
N SER A 21 -6.67 1.90 12.52
CA SER A 21 -5.93 1.43 11.35
C SER A 21 -5.25 0.09 11.61
N HIS A 22 -4.76 -0.16 12.83
CA HIS A 22 -4.26 -1.47 13.24
C HIS A 22 -5.36 -2.54 13.16
N LEU A 23 -6.54 -2.30 13.74
CA LEU A 23 -7.66 -3.24 13.66
C LEU A 23 -8.08 -3.51 12.21
N SER A 24 -8.16 -2.47 11.39
CA SER A 24 -8.42 -2.58 9.94
C SER A 24 -7.37 -3.46 9.26
N ALA A 25 -6.08 -3.26 9.55
CA ALA A 25 -5.00 -4.04 8.96
C ALA A 25 -5.08 -5.54 9.29
N ILE A 26 -5.44 -5.90 10.53
CA ILE A 26 -5.62 -7.30 10.93
C ILE A 26 -6.86 -7.90 10.27
N ALA A 27 -7.97 -7.16 10.24
CA ALA A 27 -9.19 -7.61 9.58
C ALA A 27 -9.01 -7.80 8.07
N SER A 28 -8.21 -6.96 7.41
CA SER A 28 -7.80 -7.11 6.01
C SER A 28 -6.87 -8.30 5.80
N TRP A 29 -5.87 -8.52 6.67
CA TRP A 29 -5.02 -9.71 6.60
C TRP A 29 -5.85 -11.01 6.70
N ASP A 30 -6.79 -11.05 7.63
CA ASP A 30 -7.66 -12.21 7.87
C ASP A 30 -8.51 -12.54 6.62
N MET A 31 -8.97 -11.52 5.88
CA MET A 31 -9.72 -11.72 4.61
C MET A 31 -8.97 -12.56 3.59
N PHE A 32 -7.64 -12.46 3.57
CA PHE A 32 -6.80 -13.12 2.58
C PHE A 32 -6.14 -14.40 3.07
N THR A 33 -6.38 -14.79 4.32
CA THR A 33 -5.70 -15.92 4.98
C THR A 33 -6.67 -16.88 5.66
N MET A 34 -7.45 -16.40 6.63
CA MET A 34 -8.23 -17.25 7.54
C MET A 34 -9.75 -17.15 7.34
N MET A 35 -10.24 -16.07 6.72
CA MET A 35 -11.67 -15.80 6.59
C MET A 35 -12.39 -16.89 5.77
N PRO A 36 -13.49 -17.48 6.28
CA PRO A 36 -14.28 -18.43 5.51
C PRO A 36 -14.97 -17.73 4.32
N PRO A 37 -15.26 -18.45 3.21
CA PRO A 37 -15.84 -17.86 2.00
C PRO A 37 -17.15 -17.08 2.21
N GLY A 38 -17.98 -17.51 3.15
CA GLY A 38 -19.25 -16.84 3.48
C GLY A 38 -19.10 -15.56 4.31
N GLY A 39 -17.90 -15.23 4.80
CA GLY A 39 -17.66 -14.09 5.69
C GLY A 39 -17.48 -12.74 4.98
N SER A 40 -17.34 -12.74 3.65
CA SER A 40 -16.93 -11.55 2.89
C SER A 40 -17.84 -10.34 3.06
N THR A 41 -19.17 -10.53 3.08
CA THR A 41 -20.13 -9.42 3.21
C THR A 41 -20.01 -8.76 4.57
N ALA A 42 -20.12 -9.54 5.65
CA ALA A 42 -20.04 -9.03 7.02
C ALA A 42 -18.69 -8.34 7.30
N ARG A 43 -17.59 -8.90 6.79
CA ARG A 43 -16.26 -8.30 6.91
C ARG A 43 -16.15 -6.98 6.13
N GLY A 44 -16.67 -6.95 4.91
CA GLY A 44 -16.69 -5.75 4.08
C GLY A 44 -17.48 -4.61 4.73
N GLU A 45 -18.67 -4.90 5.26
CA GLU A 45 -19.53 -3.93 5.96
C GLU A 45 -18.84 -3.38 7.22
N ALA A 46 -18.23 -4.24 8.04
CA ALA A 46 -17.51 -3.82 9.25
C ALA A 46 -16.30 -2.92 8.94
N LEU A 47 -15.51 -3.27 7.92
CA LEU A 47 -14.39 -2.44 7.48
C LEU A 47 -14.84 -1.11 6.88
N ALA A 48 -15.96 -1.10 6.15
CA ALA A 48 -16.53 0.12 5.60
C ALA A 48 -16.95 1.11 6.71
N GLU A 49 -17.66 0.62 7.74
CA GLU A 49 -18.06 1.44 8.89
C GLU A 49 -16.84 2.00 9.64
N LEU A 50 -15.81 1.16 9.86
CA LEU A 50 -14.59 1.59 10.53
C LEU A 50 -13.84 2.68 9.73
N ASN A 51 -13.76 2.53 8.40
CA ASN A 51 -13.17 3.54 7.52
C ASN A 51 -13.95 4.86 7.56
N VAL A 52 -15.28 4.82 7.62
CA VAL A 52 -16.12 6.04 7.79
C VAL A 52 -15.81 6.72 9.12
N LEU A 53 -15.73 5.97 10.21
CA LEU A 53 -15.38 6.51 11.52
C LEU A 53 -13.97 7.13 11.53
N GLU A 54 -12.97 6.46 10.95
CA GLU A 54 -11.62 7.00 10.83
C GLU A 54 -11.59 8.28 9.99
N HIS A 55 -12.34 8.32 8.88
CA HIS A 55 -12.45 9.51 8.05
C HIS A 55 -13.07 10.68 8.82
N GLN A 56 -14.22 10.47 9.47
CA GLN A 56 -14.90 11.49 10.27
C GLN A 56 -14.01 12.05 11.39
N LEU A 57 -13.25 11.19 12.06
CA LEU A 57 -12.31 11.62 13.10
C LEU A 57 -11.15 12.44 12.53
N LEU A 58 -10.66 12.08 11.34
CA LEU A 58 -9.56 12.77 10.68
C LEU A 58 -10.00 14.12 10.09
N THR A 59 -11.24 14.24 9.61
CA THR A 59 -11.77 15.45 8.95
C THR A 59 -12.65 16.32 9.85
N ASP A 60 -12.77 15.98 11.15
CA ASP A 60 -13.49 16.81 12.12
C ASP A 60 -12.94 18.26 12.09
N PRO A 61 -13.80 19.29 11.99
CA PRO A 61 -13.37 20.70 11.92
C PRO A 61 -12.43 21.13 13.06
N LYS A 62 -12.49 20.48 14.22
CA LYS A 62 -11.57 20.73 15.33
C LYS A 62 -10.14 20.33 15.02
N VAL A 63 -9.91 19.30 14.19
CA VAL A 63 -8.56 18.87 13.80
C VAL A 63 -7.85 19.98 13.02
N ALA A 64 -8.55 20.61 12.06
CA ALA A 64 -8.02 21.79 11.35
C ALA A 64 -7.69 22.95 12.30
N GLN A 65 -8.58 23.23 13.26
CA GLN A 65 -8.37 24.28 14.26
C GLN A 65 -7.15 23.97 15.15
N TRP A 66 -7.01 22.73 15.59
CA TRP A 66 -5.86 22.30 16.40
C TRP A 66 -4.56 22.31 15.61
N ILE A 67 -4.56 21.95 14.32
CA ILE A 67 -3.38 22.05 13.45
C ILE A 67 -2.90 23.50 13.38
N ALA A 68 -3.81 24.44 13.11
CA ALA A 68 -3.47 25.85 13.02
C ALA A 68 -2.96 26.42 14.36
N ALA A 69 -3.62 26.06 15.47
CA ALA A 69 -3.23 26.51 16.81
C ALA A 69 -1.91 25.90 17.29
N ALA A 70 -1.69 24.60 17.05
CA ALA A 70 -0.44 23.91 17.39
C ALA A 70 0.77 24.49 16.63
N GLY A 71 0.56 25.03 15.42
CA GLY A 71 1.60 25.73 14.68
C GLY A 71 2.10 27.02 15.33
N GLN A 72 1.41 27.53 16.36
CA GLN A 72 1.83 28.68 17.17
C GLN A 72 2.39 28.27 18.54
N GLU A 73 2.40 26.97 18.86
CA GLU A 73 2.95 26.45 20.11
C GLU A 73 4.48 26.26 19.99
N ASP A 74 5.15 26.26 21.14
CA ASP A 74 6.60 26.02 21.23
C ASP A 74 6.90 24.52 21.06
N LEU A 75 7.03 24.07 19.81
CA LEU A 75 7.25 22.68 19.43
C LEU A 75 8.74 22.41 19.15
N ASN A 76 9.24 21.27 19.62
CA ASN A 76 10.57 20.77 19.24
C ASN A 76 10.55 20.19 17.81
N ASP A 77 11.73 19.88 17.27
CA ASP A 77 11.89 19.43 15.88
C ASP A 77 11.04 18.19 15.53
N VAL A 78 10.93 17.23 16.45
CA VAL A 78 10.14 16.01 16.25
C VAL A 78 8.64 16.34 16.25
N GLU A 79 8.19 17.19 17.16
CA GLU A 79 6.80 17.62 17.24
C GLU A 79 6.39 18.46 16.02
N GLN A 80 7.29 19.31 15.51
CA GLN A 80 7.08 20.07 14.28
C GLN A 80 6.96 19.15 13.05
N ALA A 81 7.84 18.15 12.94
CA ALA A 81 7.76 17.15 11.88
C ALA A 81 6.46 16.34 11.95
N ASN A 82 6.07 15.92 13.16
CA ASN A 82 4.81 15.21 13.39
C ASN A 82 3.59 16.07 13.02
N LEU A 83 3.59 17.35 13.42
CA LEU A 83 2.53 18.30 13.05
C LEU A 83 2.42 18.48 11.53
N ARG A 84 3.55 18.54 10.80
CA ARG A 84 3.57 18.62 9.34
C ARG A 84 2.90 17.39 8.71
N GLU A 85 3.21 16.18 9.17
CA GLU A 85 2.59 14.96 8.66
C GLU A 85 1.10 14.85 9.03
N MET A 86 0.72 15.28 10.24
CA MET A 86 -0.68 15.37 10.65
C MET A 86 -1.47 16.32 9.76
N ALA A 87 -0.90 17.50 9.48
CA ALA A 87 -1.50 18.50 8.61
C ALA A 87 -1.63 17.98 7.17
N ARG A 88 -0.59 17.32 6.65
CA ARG A 88 -0.62 16.68 5.32
C ARG A 88 -1.72 15.62 5.24
N ARG A 89 -1.79 14.70 6.21
CA ARG A 89 -2.80 13.63 6.24
C ARG A 89 -4.23 14.20 6.34
N HIS A 90 -4.45 15.18 7.21
CA HIS A 90 -5.74 15.88 7.32
C HIS A 90 -6.11 16.55 6.00
N HIS A 91 -5.20 17.36 5.43
CA HIS A 91 -5.45 18.07 4.18
C HIS A 91 -5.80 17.12 3.04
N GLN A 92 -5.01 16.06 2.84
CA GLN A 92 -5.26 15.06 1.78
C GLN A 92 -6.61 14.35 1.93
N ALA A 93 -7.09 14.13 3.17
CA ALA A 93 -8.38 13.52 3.46
C ALA A 93 -9.55 14.49 3.28
N ALA A 94 -9.42 15.73 3.74
CA ALA A 94 -10.47 16.75 3.67
C ALA A 94 -10.61 17.39 2.28
N LEU A 95 -9.66 17.17 1.37
CA LEU A 95 -9.62 17.86 0.09
C LEU A 95 -10.69 17.41 -0.91
N LEU A 96 -11.09 16.14 -0.87
CA LEU A 96 -12.00 15.58 -1.86
C LEU A 96 -13.46 15.67 -1.39
N PRO A 97 -14.40 16.07 -2.26
CA PRO A 97 -15.82 15.96 -1.97
C PRO A 97 -16.24 14.52 -1.70
N GLU A 98 -17.11 14.31 -0.70
CA GLU A 98 -17.61 12.98 -0.33
C GLU A 98 -18.21 12.23 -1.54
N SER A 99 -18.97 12.93 -2.38
CA SER A 99 -19.58 12.35 -3.59
C SER A 99 -18.55 11.83 -4.60
N LEU A 100 -17.39 12.46 -4.72
CA LEU A 100 -16.31 11.99 -5.59
C LEU A 100 -15.62 10.76 -4.99
N VAL A 101 -15.41 10.74 -3.67
CA VAL A 101 -14.83 9.59 -2.95
C VAL A 101 -15.74 8.36 -3.10
N GLU A 102 -17.05 8.53 -2.91
CA GLU A 102 -18.04 7.47 -3.11
C GLU A 102 -18.04 6.96 -4.55
N ALA A 103 -18.15 7.86 -5.54
CA ALA A 103 -18.19 7.49 -6.94
C ALA A 103 -16.93 6.75 -7.40
N LYS A 104 -15.74 7.20 -6.97
CA LYS A 104 -14.46 6.53 -7.24
C LYS A 104 -14.42 5.14 -6.61
N SER A 105 -14.87 5.00 -5.36
CA SER A 105 -14.88 3.72 -4.65
C SER A 105 -15.80 2.69 -5.33
N LEU A 106 -17.01 3.11 -5.72
CA LEU A 106 -17.94 2.26 -6.46
C LEU A 106 -17.41 1.87 -7.84
N ALA A 107 -16.84 2.81 -8.59
CA ALA A 107 -16.25 2.54 -9.91
C ALA A 107 -15.07 1.57 -9.81
N GLY A 108 -14.18 1.77 -8.84
CA GLY A 108 -13.03 0.91 -8.58
C GLY A 108 -13.44 -0.52 -8.22
N SER A 109 -14.38 -0.67 -7.27
CA SER A 109 -14.90 -1.98 -6.85
C SER A 109 -15.55 -2.75 -8.00
N ARG A 110 -16.41 -2.09 -8.78
CA ARG A 110 -17.06 -2.71 -9.96
C ARG A 110 -16.03 -3.12 -11.02
N CYS A 111 -15.05 -2.26 -11.29
CA CYS A 111 -14.01 -2.53 -12.29
C CYS A 111 -13.11 -3.68 -11.87
N GLU A 112 -12.67 -3.72 -10.60
CA GLU A 112 -11.86 -4.81 -10.05
C GLU A 112 -12.61 -6.15 -10.07
N HIS A 113 -13.88 -6.15 -9.64
CA HIS A 113 -14.70 -7.36 -9.65
C HIS A 113 -14.87 -7.94 -11.06
N ALA A 114 -15.16 -7.09 -12.05
CA ALA A 114 -15.28 -7.52 -13.45
C ALA A 114 -13.94 -7.97 -14.03
N TRP A 115 -12.83 -7.33 -13.66
CA TRP A 115 -11.49 -7.68 -14.13
C TRP A 115 -11.10 -9.12 -13.80
N ARG A 116 -11.58 -9.68 -12.67
CA ARG A 116 -11.30 -11.07 -12.26
C ARG A 116 -11.75 -12.11 -13.27
N SER A 117 -12.86 -11.87 -13.99
CA SER A 117 -13.34 -12.76 -15.06
C SER A 117 -12.86 -12.31 -16.45
N GLN A 118 -12.72 -11.00 -16.68
CA GLN A 118 -12.32 -10.45 -17.98
C GLN A 118 -10.86 -10.71 -18.32
N ARG A 119 -9.93 -10.67 -17.35
CA ARG A 119 -8.51 -10.91 -17.59
C ARG A 119 -8.23 -12.34 -18.09
N PRO A 120 -8.71 -13.42 -17.44
CA PRO A 120 -8.55 -14.78 -17.96
C PRO A 120 -9.23 -14.99 -19.31
N ALA A 121 -10.32 -14.28 -19.58
CA ALA A 121 -11.06 -14.34 -20.85
C ALA A 121 -10.43 -13.51 -21.98
N ASN A 122 -9.36 -12.75 -21.69
CA ASN A 122 -8.75 -11.79 -22.62
C ASN A 122 -9.76 -10.77 -23.19
N ASP A 123 -10.75 -10.37 -22.38
CA ASP A 123 -11.81 -9.44 -22.78
C ASP A 123 -11.41 -7.98 -22.54
N TRP A 124 -10.60 -7.44 -23.45
CA TRP A 124 -10.20 -6.03 -23.39
C TRP A 124 -11.37 -5.07 -23.55
N GLN A 125 -12.32 -5.37 -24.44
CA GLN A 125 -13.43 -4.46 -24.77
C GLN A 125 -14.38 -4.29 -23.57
N GLY A 126 -14.71 -5.38 -22.88
CA GLY A 126 -15.47 -5.34 -21.64
C GLY A 126 -14.72 -4.61 -20.53
N PHE A 127 -13.42 -4.89 -20.37
CA PHE A 127 -12.60 -4.22 -19.34
C PHE A 127 -12.45 -2.72 -19.59
N ALA A 128 -12.19 -2.31 -20.83
CA ALA A 128 -12.01 -0.91 -21.21
C ALA A 128 -13.25 -0.08 -20.91
N GLN A 129 -14.46 -0.66 -21.03
CA GLN A 129 -15.68 0.05 -20.68
C GLN A 129 -15.78 0.33 -19.17
N ASN A 130 -15.38 -0.62 -18.32
CA ASN A 130 -15.33 -0.46 -16.87
C ASN A 130 -14.23 0.53 -16.45
N LEU A 131 -13.05 0.44 -17.08
CA LEU A 131 -11.90 1.28 -16.78
C LEU A 131 -12.13 2.77 -17.08
N LYS A 132 -12.96 3.11 -18.07
CA LYS A 132 -13.27 4.51 -18.44
C LYS A 132 -13.75 5.33 -17.25
N GLU A 133 -14.69 4.82 -16.45
CA GLU A 133 -15.20 5.55 -15.28
C GLU A 133 -14.12 5.68 -14.20
N VAL A 134 -13.30 4.65 -13.97
CA VAL A 134 -12.17 4.72 -13.04
C VAL A 134 -11.18 5.83 -13.45
N VAL A 135 -10.83 5.90 -14.74
CA VAL A 135 -9.93 6.93 -15.27
C VAL A 135 -10.55 8.33 -15.18
N LYS A 136 -11.85 8.45 -15.46
CA LYS A 136 -12.59 9.71 -15.32
C LYS A 136 -12.52 10.24 -13.89
N TYR A 137 -12.91 9.45 -12.89
CA TYR A 137 -12.89 9.88 -11.49
C TYR A 137 -11.47 10.10 -10.96
N SER A 138 -10.50 9.29 -11.40
CA SER A 138 -9.08 9.51 -11.05
C SER A 138 -8.56 10.85 -11.60
N ARG A 139 -9.00 11.26 -12.79
CA ARG A 139 -8.66 12.57 -13.38
C ARG A 139 -9.37 13.72 -12.68
N GLU A 140 -10.60 13.53 -12.21
CA GLU A 140 -11.32 14.53 -11.41
C GLU A 140 -10.62 14.77 -10.07
N GLU A 141 -10.24 13.70 -9.35
CA GLU A 141 -9.42 13.79 -8.15
C GLU A 141 -8.08 14.47 -8.41
N ALA A 142 -7.38 14.08 -9.48
CA ALA A 142 -6.10 14.64 -9.85
C ALA A 142 -6.16 16.15 -10.04
N LYS A 143 -7.25 16.68 -10.63
CA LYS A 143 -7.46 18.12 -10.81
C LYS A 143 -7.61 18.83 -9.47
N LEU A 144 -8.45 18.32 -8.57
CA LEU A 144 -8.65 18.92 -7.24
C LEU A 144 -7.35 18.94 -6.43
N ARG A 145 -6.59 17.84 -6.47
CA ARG A 145 -5.26 17.75 -5.83
C ARG A 145 -4.25 18.72 -6.45
N ALA A 146 -4.23 18.81 -7.78
CA ALA A 146 -3.35 19.72 -8.51
C ALA A 146 -3.66 21.18 -8.24
N GLU A 147 -4.94 21.56 -8.19
CA GLU A 147 -5.38 22.92 -7.87
C GLU A 147 -4.97 23.31 -6.45
N ALA A 148 -5.13 22.40 -5.47
CA ALA A 148 -4.74 22.65 -4.09
C ALA A 148 -3.21 22.77 -3.90
N LYS A 149 -2.43 21.97 -4.64
CA LYS A 149 -0.96 21.95 -4.52
C LYS A 149 -0.24 22.93 -5.47
N GLY A 150 -0.89 23.39 -6.54
CA GLY A 150 -0.28 24.21 -7.58
C GLY A 150 0.69 23.45 -8.50
N CYS A 151 0.37 22.20 -8.83
CA CYS A 151 1.22 21.33 -9.67
C CYS A 151 0.43 20.67 -10.81
N SER A 152 1.06 19.78 -11.59
CA SER A 152 0.34 19.04 -12.63
C SER A 152 -0.58 17.96 -12.02
N PRO A 153 -1.68 17.57 -12.69
CA PRO A 153 -2.55 16.49 -12.21
C PRO A 153 -1.82 15.17 -11.96
N TYR A 154 -0.80 14.85 -12.75
CA TYR A 154 -0.04 13.62 -12.56
C TYR A 154 0.88 13.70 -11.34
N ASP A 155 1.60 14.82 -11.15
CA ASP A 155 2.43 15.04 -9.96
C ASP A 155 1.59 15.03 -8.68
N ALA A 156 0.37 15.57 -8.74
CA ALA A 156 -0.57 15.57 -7.63
C ALA A 156 -1.03 14.17 -7.22
N LEU A 157 -1.15 13.23 -8.16
CA LEU A 157 -1.42 11.82 -7.86
C LEU A 157 -0.17 11.09 -7.39
N LEU A 158 0.99 11.41 -7.96
CA LEU A 158 2.27 10.80 -7.59
C LEU A 158 2.61 11.09 -6.12
N ASP A 159 2.38 12.32 -5.67
CA ASP A 159 2.60 12.78 -4.30
C ASP A 159 1.81 12.02 -3.22
N ILE A 160 0.72 11.34 -3.61
CA ILE A 160 -0.04 10.48 -2.68
C ILE A 160 0.83 9.30 -2.22
N PHE A 161 1.65 8.77 -3.12
CA PHE A 161 2.45 7.57 -2.92
C PHE A 161 3.91 7.89 -2.58
N GLU A 162 4.48 8.90 -3.23
CA GLU A 162 5.86 9.33 -3.04
C GLU A 162 5.88 10.85 -2.80
N PRO A 163 5.81 11.30 -1.53
CA PRO A 163 5.76 12.72 -1.20
C PRO A 163 6.90 13.50 -1.85
N ASP A 164 6.58 14.65 -2.43
CA ASP A 164 7.50 15.58 -3.10
C ASP A 164 8.14 15.07 -4.40
N MET A 165 7.80 13.86 -4.87
CA MET A 165 8.22 13.38 -6.18
C MET A 165 7.47 14.08 -7.31
N THR A 166 8.17 14.35 -8.41
CA THR A 166 7.61 14.95 -9.62
C THR A 166 7.94 14.12 -10.86
N SER A 167 7.09 14.23 -11.88
CA SER A 167 7.34 13.68 -13.21
C SER A 167 8.66 14.13 -13.81
N ALA A 168 9.08 15.38 -13.57
CA ALA A 168 10.38 15.88 -14.03
C ALA A 168 11.56 15.11 -13.39
N GLN A 169 11.50 14.80 -12.10
CA GLN A 169 12.52 13.97 -11.44
C GLN A 169 12.48 12.52 -11.96
N LEU A 170 11.28 11.96 -12.16
CA LEU A 170 11.12 10.63 -12.76
C LEU A 170 11.69 10.57 -14.18
N ASP A 171 11.47 11.60 -14.99
CA ASP A 171 11.97 11.65 -16.37
C ASP A 171 13.50 11.62 -16.41
N VAL A 172 14.19 12.30 -15.49
CA VAL A 172 15.66 12.22 -15.37
C VAL A 172 16.10 10.80 -15.00
N LEU A 173 15.48 10.20 -13.99
CA LEU A 173 15.82 8.84 -13.53
C LEU A 173 15.58 7.80 -14.64
N PHE A 174 14.42 7.84 -15.30
CA PHE A 174 14.11 6.91 -16.37
C PHE A 174 14.93 7.17 -17.64
N ALA A 175 15.30 8.41 -17.93
CA ALA A 175 16.19 8.73 -19.06
C ALA A 175 17.56 8.07 -18.86
N ASP A 176 18.12 8.12 -17.66
CA ASP A 176 19.39 7.44 -17.34
C ASP A 176 19.26 5.92 -17.50
N VAL A 177 18.27 5.28 -16.86
CA VAL A 177 18.05 3.83 -16.94
C VAL A 177 17.89 3.34 -18.39
N LYS A 178 17.19 4.12 -19.23
CA LYS A 178 17.00 3.80 -20.66
C LYS A 178 18.31 3.83 -21.46
N THR A 179 19.36 4.51 -21.00
CA THR A 179 20.63 4.59 -21.72
C THR A 179 21.44 3.29 -21.66
N TRP A 180 21.34 2.54 -20.56
CA TRP A 180 22.20 1.37 -20.32
C TRP A 180 21.43 0.05 -20.17
N LEU A 181 20.19 0.05 -19.68
CA LEU A 181 19.43 -1.18 -19.42
C LEU A 181 19.15 -2.00 -20.69
N PRO A 182 18.78 -1.41 -21.85
CA PRO A 182 18.56 -2.19 -23.07
C PRO A 182 19.83 -2.90 -23.57
N ASP A 183 20.99 -2.25 -23.51
CA ASP A 183 22.26 -2.88 -23.88
C ASP A 183 22.65 -3.99 -22.90
N LEU A 184 22.51 -3.73 -21.59
CA LEU A 184 22.75 -4.75 -20.56
C LEU A 184 21.88 -5.99 -20.79
N LEU A 185 20.59 -5.80 -21.09
CA LEU A 185 19.66 -6.89 -21.41
C LEU A 185 20.15 -7.69 -22.63
N ASN A 186 20.52 -7.01 -23.72
CA ASN A 186 21.02 -7.68 -24.93
C ASN A 186 22.29 -8.49 -24.65
N ARG A 187 23.24 -7.92 -23.89
CA ARG A 187 24.47 -8.61 -23.50
C ARG A 187 24.20 -9.81 -22.59
N ALA A 188 23.30 -9.66 -21.62
CA ALA A 188 22.91 -10.75 -20.72
C ALA A 188 22.26 -11.90 -21.49
N VAL A 189 21.27 -11.62 -22.34
CA VAL A 189 20.57 -12.62 -23.16
C VAL A 189 21.52 -13.34 -24.11
N SER A 190 22.39 -12.59 -24.81
CA SER A 190 23.38 -13.18 -25.72
C SER A 190 24.39 -14.08 -25.00
N LYS A 191 24.83 -13.68 -23.79
CA LYS A 191 25.70 -14.52 -22.97
C LYS A 191 24.98 -15.79 -22.50
N GLN A 192 23.74 -15.66 -22.04
CA GLN A 192 22.95 -16.76 -21.50
C GLN A 192 22.51 -17.76 -22.58
N SER A 193 22.35 -17.35 -23.84
CA SER A 193 21.98 -18.28 -24.94
C SER A 193 23.02 -19.37 -25.20
N HIS A 194 24.24 -19.20 -24.68
CA HIS A 194 25.34 -20.15 -24.79
C HIS A 194 25.61 -20.93 -23.49
N GLN A 195 24.79 -20.72 -22.45
CA GLN A 195 24.97 -21.35 -21.15
C GLN A 195 23.80 -22.30 -20.87
N PRO A 196 24.07 -23.58 -20.54
CA PRO A 196 23.00 -24.49 -20.14
C PRO A 196 22.40 -24.03 -18.80
N LEU A 197 21.09 -23.83 -18.76
CA LEU A 197 20.35 -23.60 -17.53
C LEU A 197 20.06 -24.95 -16.85
N ILE A 198 20.62 -25.17 -15.67
CA ILE A 198 20.26 -26.31 -14.82
C ILE A 198 19.17 -25.83 -13.87
N ALA A 199 17.91 -26.05 -14.25
CA ALA A 199 16.78 -25.68 -13.42
C ALA A 199 16.63 -26.65 -12.23
N PRO A 200 16.27 -26.16 -11.04
CA PRO A 200 15.79 -27.03 -9.97
C PRO A 200 14.62 -27.89 -10.47
N VAL A 201 14.68 -29.20 -10.24
CA VAL A 201 13.61 -30.14 -10.61
C VAL A 201 12.90 -30.58 -9.33
N GLY A 202 11.60 -30.33 -9.27
CA GLY A 202 10.76 -30.74 -8.16
C GLY A 202 10.49 -32.26 -8.11
N PRO A 203 9.61 -32.71 -7.21
CA PRO A 203 8.75 -31.88 -6.37
C PRO A 203 9.52 -31.21 -5.23
N PHE A 204 9.08 -30.00 -4.87
CA PHE A 204 9.51 -29.26 -3.68
C PHE A 204 8.37 -29.28 -2.67
N PRO A 205 8.35 -30.23 -1.71
CA PRO A 205 7.26 -30.34 -0.75
C PRO A 205 7.00 -29.01 -0.05
N THR A 206 5.73 -28.59 0.01
CA THR A 206 5.33 -27.30 0.61
C THR A 206 5.87 -27.12 2.03
N ALA A 207 5.92 -28.19 2.83
CA ALA A 207 6.47 -28.16 4.18
C ALA A 207 7.96 -27.77 4.21
N LEU A 208 8.76 -28.30 3.29
CA LEU A 208 10.19 -27.99 3.20
C LEU A 208 10.42 -26.57 2.66
N GLN A 209 9.62 -26.13 1.68
CA GLN A 209 9.66 -24.74 1.22
C GLN A 209 9.34 -23.77 2.36
N ARG A 210 8.37 -24.12 3.20
CA ARG A 210 8.00 -23.34 4.37
C ARG A 210 9.14 -23.24 5.37
N GLU A 211 9.77 -24.36 5.71
CA GLU A 211 10.92 -24.40 6.63
C GLU A 211 12.08 -23.55 6.11
N LEU A 212 12.43 -23.69 4.83
CA LEU A 212 13.46 -22.88 4.18
C LEU A 212 13.13 -21.38 4.22
N GLY A 213 11.87 -21.02 3.97
CA GLY A 213 11.40 -19.63 4.06
C GLY A 213 11.56 -19.07 5.47
N LEU A 214 11.13 -19.80 6.50
CA LEU A 214 11.26 -19.40 7.90
C LEU A 214 12.73 -19.26 8.34
N GLU A 215 13.59 -20.17 7.91
CA GLU A 215 15.03 -20.08 8.19
C GLU A 215 15.64 -18.85 7.53
N THR A 216 15.29 -18.59 6.27
CA THR A 216 15.74 -17.41 5.52
C THR A 216 15.29 -16.11 6.21
N MET A 217 14.03 -16.03 6.64
CA MET A 217 13.51 -14.88 7.40
C MET A 217 14.32 -14.67 8.69
N SER A 218 14.62 -15.75 9.41
CA SER A 218 15.42 -15.68 10.65
C SER A 218 16.83 -15.15 10.38
N GLN A 219 17.47 -15.59 9.30
CA GLN A 219 18.80 -15.11 8.90
C GLN A 219 18.80 -13.64 8.46
N LEU A 220 17.69 -13.16 7.91
CA LEU A 220 17.49 -11.75 7.57
C LEU A 220 17.11 -10.89 8.79
N GLY A 221 16.95 -11.49 9.98
CA GLY A 221 16.67 -10.79 11.23
C GLY A 221 15.19 -10.60 11.54
N PHE A 222 14.28 -11.32 10.88
CA PHE A 222 12.84 -11.20 11.18
C PHE A 222 12.51 -11.71 12.60
N ASP A 223 11.83 -10.88 13.40
CA ASP A 223 11.39 -11.26 14.75
C ASP A 223 10.00 -11.91 14.74
N PHE A 224 9.97 -13.24 14.93
CA PHE A 224 8.74 -14.03 15.00
C PHE A 224 7.90 -13.80 16.27
N ASN A 225 8.39 -13.04 17.26
CA ASN A 225 7.55 -12.63 18.40
C ASN A 225 6.57 -11.52 18.02
N VAL A 226 6.92 -10.71 17.00
CA VAL A 226 6.13 -9.57 16.52
C VAL A 226 5.69 -9.74 15.08
N GLY A 227 5.71 -10.96 14.56
CA GLY A 227 5.25 -11.23 13.21
C GLY A 227 5.09 -12.71 12.86
N ARG A 228 4.53 -12.98 11.67
CA ARG A 228 4.33 -14.34 11.17
C ARG A 228 4.26 -14.44 9.65
N LEU A 229 4.47 -15.67 9.18
CA LEU A 229 4.35 -16.08 7.79
C LEU A 229 3.16 -17.05 7.62
N ASP A 230 2.21 -16.65 6.77
CA ASP A 230 0.99 -17.39 6.42
C ASP A 230 0.87 -17.61 4.90
N ILE A 231 -0.23 -18.26 4.46
CA ILE A 231 -0.50 -18.54 3.04
C ILE A 231 -1.67 -17.69 2.54
N SER A 232 -1.52 -17.10 1.36
CA SER A 232 -2.60 -16.41 0.65
C SER A 232 -2.53 -16.67 -0.86
N ALA A 233 -3.58 -16.31 -1.59
CA ALA A 233 -3.60 -16.42 -3.06
C ALA A 233 -2.60 -15.48 -3.76
N HIS A 234 -2.36 -14.31 -3.16
CA HIS A 234 -1.42 -13.29 -3.61
C HIS A 234 -0.55 -12.87 -2.40
N PRO A 235 0.77 -13.08 -2.44
CA PRO A 235 1.69 -12.65 -1.38
C PRO A 235 1.58 -11.15 -1.08
N PHE A 236 1.67 -10.78 0.19
CA PHE A 236 1.75 -9.39 0.65
C PHE A 236 2.36 -9.29 2.05
N CYS A 237 2.85 -8.11 2.41
CA CYS A 237 3.20 -7.71 3.76
C CYS A 237 2.14 -6.72 4.30
N GLY A 238 1.54 -7.06 5.44
CA GLY A 238 0.50 -6.28 6.11
C GLY A 238 0.77 -6.12 7.61
N GLY A 239 -0.29 -5.76 8.35
CA GLY A 239 -0.20 -5.48 9.80
C GLY A 239 0.44 -4.13 10.12
N VAL A 240 1.01 -4.03 11.31
CA VAL A 240 1.67 -2.82 11.86
C VAL A 240 3.12 -3.13 12.25
N PRO A 241 3.99 -2.14 12.49
CA PRO A 241 5.38 -2.40 12.88
C PRO A 241 5.54 -3.36 14.06
N GLU A 242 4.59 -3.35 15.00
CA GLU A 242 4.58 -4.20 16.18
C GLU A 242 3.88 -5.57 15.97
N ASP A 243 3.26 -5.80 14.81
CA ASP A 243 2.57 -7.04 14.45
C ASP A 243 2.56 -7.24 12.92
N VAL A 244 3.70 -7.68 12.38
CA VAL A 244 3.96 -7.80 10.94
C VAL A 244 3.40 -9.11 10.39
N ARG A 245 2.57 -9.02 9.35
CA ARG A 245 1.92 -10.20 8.74
C ARG A 245 2.38 -10.37 7.30
N ILE A 246 3.19 -11.40 7.06
CA ILE A 246 3.67 -11.73 5.72
C ILE A 246 2.89 -12.94 5.23
N THR A 247 2.53 -12.93 3.96
CA THR A 247 1.98 -14.11 3.29
C THR A 247 2.82 -14.52 2.11
N THR A 248 2.79 -15.81 1.80
CA THR A 248 3.41 -16.35 0.58
C THR A 248 2.47 -17.35 -0.09
N ARG A 249 2.88 -17.86 -1.25
CA ARG A 249 2.20 -18.93 -1.97
C ARG A 249 3.23 -19.94 -2.44
N TYR A 250 2.97 -21.22 -2.15
CA TYR A 250 3.84 -22.33 -2.54
C TYR A 250 3.34 -22.99 -3.82
N ASP A 251 4.27 -23.48 -4.63
CA ASP A 251 4.02 -24.36 -5.78
C ASP A 251 5.01 -25.52 -5.68
N GLU A 252 4.53 -26.77 -5.65
CA GLU A 252 5.43 -27.93 -5.51
C GLU A 252 6.32 -28.15 -6.75
N ASN A 253 6.04 -27.46 -7.85
CA ASN A 253 6.86 -27.52 -9.06
C ASN A 253 7.86 -26.37 -9.15
N GLU A 254 7.81 -25.39 -8.24
CA GLU A 254 8.60 -24.16 -8.34
C GLU A 254 9.05 -23.67 -6.96
N LEU A 255 10.36 -23.68 -6.73
CA LEU A 255 10.99 -23.35 -5.45
C LEU A 255 11.21 -21.85 -5.24
N LEU A 256 11.59 -21.13 -6.31
CA LEU A 256 12.21 -19.82 -6.18
C LEU A 256 11.17 -18.71 -5.93
N SER A 257 9.96 -18.83 -6.45
CA SER A 257 8.90 -17.83 -6.31
C SER A 257 8.47 -17.68 -4.85
N ALA A 258 8.28 -18.79 -4.13
CA ALA A 258 7.92 -18.75 -2.72
C ALA A 258 9.06 -18.17 -1.87
N LEU A 259 10.30 -18.60 -2.12
CA LEU A 259 11.48 -18.13 -1.41
C LEU A 259 11.76 -16.65 -1.65
N PHE A 260 11.80 -16.21 -2.90
CA PHE A 260 12.02 -14.80 -3.24
C PHE A 260 10.84 -13.92 -2.82
N GLY A 261 9.61 -14.45 -2.84
CA GLY A 261 8.45 -13.78 -2.26
C GLY A 261 8.65 -13.52 -0.76
N VAL A 262 9.05 -14.56 0.00
CA VAL A 262 9.36 -14.41 1.43
C VAL A 262 10.48 -13.39 1.66
N ILE A 263 11.58 -13.44 0.88
CA ILE A 263 12.68 -12.48 0.98
C ILE A 263 12.21 -11.05 0.70
N HIS A 264 11.42 -10.87 -0.36
CA HIS A 264 10.88 -9.56 -0.75
C HIS A 264 10.02 -8.95 0.36
N GLU A 265 9.06 -9.72 0.89
CA GLU A 265 8.16 -9.24 1.94
C GLU A 265 8.87 -9.05 3.29
N THR A 266 9.92 -9.84 3.57
CA THR A 266 10.76 -9.63 4.76
C THR A 266 11.50 -8.28 4.70
N GLY A 267 11.95 -7.88 3.50
CA GLY A 267 12.60 -6.59 3.29
C GLY A 267 11.67 -5.38 3.32
N ALA A 268 10.35 -5.58 3.20
CA ALA A 268 9.37 -4.48 3.17
C ALA A 268 9.23 -3.74 4.52
N ARG A 269 9.66 -4.36 5.63
CA ARG A 269 9.75 -3.74 6.95
C ARG A 269 11.05 -4.16 7.63
N PRO A 270 12.18 -3.48 7.36
CA PRO A 270 13.37 -3.66 8.18
C PRO A 270 13.05 -3.22 9.62
N LEU A 271 13.59 -3.97 10.58
CA LEU A 271 13.52 -3.71 12.03
C LEU A 271 13.77 -2.23 12.39
#